data_AF-U9ULP2-F1
#
_entry.id   AF-U9ULP2-F1
#
_cell.length_a   1.000
_cell.length_b   1.000
_cell.length_c   1.000
_cell.angle_alpha   90.00
_cell.angle_beta   90.00
_cell.angle_gamma   90.00
#
_symmetry.space_group_name_H-M   'P 1'
#
loop_
_entity.id
_entity.type
_entity.pdbx_description
1 polymer ?
#
loop_
_entity_poly.entity_id
_entity_poly.type
_entity_poly.pdbx_seq_one_letter_code
_entity_poly.pdbx_strand_id
1 'polypeptide(L)'
;MPPLLYSEVVKKNKKEYKKKYEKEYENEKKHEKELYSKECVAQGINFVVNQASRRLKVSNVYEKFTCYLATILARDKEVVAVWLKNISDQCYEIYLSKNFDWLDKDVEYINNIMKYLKNISKNAPIISNDNESDLFKEVLSYCSKKIKSRLDKLKKDIENSDDRDIKSFRDFFSAMVDDTSNTELIKISQACNKYYVQLEDKSYISKKFLGHIRKVGSYNTSIKAHIFVEKYHQKVY
;
A
#
# COMPACT_ATOMS: atom_id res chain seq x y z
N MET A 1 -34.35 43.92 -20.47
CA MET A 1 -33.94 43.07 -19.34
C MET A 1 -33.05 43.93 -18.45
N PRO A 2 -33.43 44.25 -17.20
CA PRO A 2 -32.61 45.14 -16.36
C PRO A 2 -31.27 44.46 -16.02
N PRO A 3 -30.14 45.19 -15.96
CA PRO A 3 -28.88 44.61 -15.51
C PRO A 3 -29.01 44.17 -14.05
N LEU A 4 -28.58 42.95 -13.73
CA LEU A 4 -28.47 42.48 -12.36
C LEU A 4 -27.57 43.45 -11.58
N LEU A 5 -28.03 43.92 -10.42
CA LEU A 5 -27.25 44.79 -9.55
C LEU A 5 -25.97 44.07 -9.13
N TYR A 6 -24.81 44.75 -9.14
CA TYR A 6 -23.50 44.16 -8.82
C TYR A 6 -23.51 43.37 -7.48
N SER A 7 -24.28 43.84 -6.50
CA SER A 7 -24.48 43.18 -5.21
C SER A 7 -25.23 41.84 -5.30
N GLU A 8 -26.11 41.67 -6.28
CA GLU A 8 -26.84 40.43 -6.55
C GLU A 8 -25.94 39.40 -7.25
N VAL A 9 -25.08 39.85 -8.16
CA VAL A 9 -24.07 39.01 -8.83
C VAL A 9 -23.07 38.45 -7.81
N VAL A 10 -22.57 39.29 -6.89
CA VAL A 10 -21.66 38.86 -5.82
C VAL A 10 -22.33 37.85 -4.87
N LYS A 11 -23.59 38.08 -4.48
CA LYS A 11 -24.34 37.13 -3.63
C LYS A 11 -24.60 35.79 -4.33
N LYS A 12 -24.91 35.82 -5.63
CA LYS A 12 -25.15 34.63 -6.44
C LYS A 12 -23.87 33.79 -6.59
N ASN A 13 -22.75 34.44 -6.91
CA ASN A 13 -21.44 33.80 -6.97
C ASN A 13 -21.07 33.18 -5.62
N LYS A 14 -21.23 33.89 -4.50
CA LYS A 14 -20.93 33.36 -3.15
C LYS A 14 -21.78 32.13 -2.81
N LYS A 15 -23.06 32.12 -3.21
CA LYS A 15 -23.95 30.95 -3.06
C LYS A 15 -23.53 29.78 -3.95
N GLU A 16 -23.11 30.03 -5.19
CA GLU A 16 -22.60 28.99 -6.09
C GLU A 16 -21.29 28.39 -5.59
N TYR A 17 -20.34 29.21 -5.14
CA TYR A 17 -19.10 28.72 -4.53
C TYR A 17 -19.38 27.87 -3.30
N LYS A 18 -20.27 28.32 -2.40
CA LYS A 18 -20.66 27.55 -1.22
C LYS A 18 -21.32 26.22 -1.59
N LYS A 19 -22.25 26.22 -2.55
CA LYS A 19 -22.87 24.99 -3.07
C LYS A 19 -21.86 24.04 -3.70
N LYS A 20 -20.87 24.55 -4.43
CA LYS A 20 -19.81 23.72 -5.05
C LYS A 20 -18.96 23.03 -3.97
N TYR A 21 -18.53 23.79 -2.96
CA TYR A 21 -17.79 23.25 -1.81
C TYR A 21 -18.59 22.20 -1.03
N GLU A 22 -19.87 22.47 -0.74
CA GLU A 22 -20.74 21.50 -0.08
C GLU A 22 -20.90 20.21 -0.89
N LYS A 23 -20.99 20.32 -2.23
CA LYS A 23 -21.08 19.17 -3.12
C LYS A 23 -19.78 18.36 -3.21
N GLU A 24 -18.64 19.04 -3.24
CA GLU A 24 -17.30 18.40 -3.18
C GLU A 24 -17.12 17.68 -1.86
N TYR A 25 -17.46 18.31 -0.73
CA TYR A 25 -17.39 17.71 0.60
C TYR A 25 -18.31 16.49 0.77
N GLU A 26 -19.55 16.55 0.27
CA GLU A 26 -20.46 15.40 0.29
C GLU A 26 -19.96 14.26 -0.60
N ASN A 27 -19.38 14.57 -1.76
CA ASN A 27 -18.75 13.57 -2.62
C ASN A 27 -17.52 12.92 -1.94
N GLU A 28 -16.66 13.72 -1.30
CA GLU A 28 -15.53 13.22 -0.51
C GLU A 28 -16.00 12.28 0.61
N LYS A 29 -17.01 12.68 1.38
CA LYS A 29 -17.61 11.82 2.43
C LYS A 29 -18.21 10.54 1.87
N LYS A 30 -18.86 10.61 0.71
CA LYS A 30 -19.42 9.43 0.05
C LYS A 30 -18.31 8.47 -0.38
N HIS A 31 -17.24 9.00 -0.99
CA HIS A 31 -16.07 8.23 -1.37
C HIS A 31 -15.34 7.64 -0.17
N GLU A 32 -15.22 8.39 0.93
CA GLU A 32 -14.65 7.92 2.17
C GLU A 32 -15.43 6.71 2.72
N LYS A 33 -16.76 6.82 2.84
CA LYS A 33 -17.61 5.69 3.26
C LYS A 33 -17.46 4.49 2.33
N GLU A 34 -17.41 4.72 1.03
CA GLU A 34 -17.22 3.64 0.05
C GLU A 34 -15.84 2.99 0.19
N LEU A 35 -14.77 3.79 0.32
CA LEU A 35 -13.40 3.35 0.57
C LEU A 35 -13.34 2.44 1.81
N TYR A 36 -13.82 2.93 2.97
CA TYR A 36 -13.78 2.18 4.23
C TYR A 36 -14.65 0.91 4.23
N SER A 37 -15.58 0.77 3.28
CA SER A 37 -16.36 -0.46 3.06
C SER A 37 -15.67 -1.52 2.20
N LYS A 38 -14.54 -1.21 1.54
CA LYS A 38 -13.85 -2.16 0.65
C LYS A 38 -12.90 -3.10 1.38
N GLU A 39 -12.70 -4.29 0.81
CA GLU A 39 -11.82 -5.33 1.33
C GLU A 39 -10.37 -4.88 1.53
N CYS A 40 -9.84 -3.96 0.72
CA CYS A 40 -8.48 -3.45 0.90
C CYS A 40 -8.31 -2.61 2.17
N VAL A 41 -9.38 -1.97 2.65
CA VAL A 41 -9.35 -1.29 3.95
C VAL A 41 -9.38 -2.30 5.08
N ALA A 42 -10.19 -3.36 4.97
CA ALA A 42 -10.15 -4.46 5.92
C ALA A 42 -8.74 -5.09 6.01
N GLN A 43 -8.00 -5.19 4.89
CA GLN A 43 -6.59 -5.59 4.91
C GLN A 43 -5.69 -4.60 5.66
N GLY A 44 -5.83 -3.29 5.39
CA GLY A 44 -5.10 -2.26 6.12
C GLY A 44 -5.37 -2.31 7.62
N ILE A 45 -6.62 -2.54 8.02
CA ILE A 45 -7.01 -2.71 9.43
C ILE A 45 -6.35 -3.96 10.02
N ASN A 46 -6.47 -5.13 9.38
CA ASN A 46 -5.85 -6.38 9.84
C ASN A 46 -4.32 -6.29 9.92
N PHE A 47 -3.73 -5.52 9.00
CA PHE A 47 -2.31 -5.21 9.01
C PHE A 47 -1.92 -4.40 10.26
N VAL A 48 -2.71 -3.38 10.63
CA VAL A 48 -2.52 -2.62 11.87
C VAL A 48 -2.72 -3.48 13.11
N VAL A 49 -3.84 -4.20 13.22
CA VAL A 49 -4.26 -4.94 14.43
C VAL A 49 -3.53 -6.27 14.66
N ASN A 50 -2.52 -6.62 13.85
CA ASN A 50 -1.78 -7.89 13.97
C ASN A 50 -2.67 -9.14 13.95
N GLN A 51 -3.90 -9.05 13.45
CA GLN A 51 -4.77 -10.22 13.29
C GLN A 51 -4.31 -11.03 12.07
N ALA A 52 -4.39 -12.36 12.19
CA ALA A 52 -4.17 -13.30 11.10
C ALA A 52 -5.24 -13.06 10.03
N SER A 53 -4.96 -12.15 9.09
CA SER A 53 -5.75 -12.04 7.89
C SER A 53 -5.48 -13.30 7.07
N ARG A 54 -6.43 -14.25 7.05
CA ARG A 54 -6.43 -15.32 6.04
C ARG A 54 -6.10 -14.65 4.70
N ARG A 55 -5.02 -15.10 4.05
CA ARG A 55 -4.62 -14.63 2.72
C ARG A 55 -5.87 -14.53 1.84
N LEU A 56 -6.26 -13.31 1.48
CA LEU A 56 -7.46 -13.10 0.69
C LEU A 56 -7.21 -13.72 -0.69
N LYS A 57 -8.13 -14.60 -1.11
CA LYS A 57 -8.23 -15.08 -2.49
C LYS A 57 -8.82 -13.97 -3.36
N VAL A 58 -8.18 -12.81 -3.39
CA VAL A 58 -8.56 -11.76 -4.32
C VAL A 58 -8.29 -12.31 -5.73
N SER A 59 -9.31 -12.37 -6.58
CA SER A 59 -9.15 -12.83 -7.97
C SER A 59 -8.74 -11.69 -8.89
N ASN A 60 -9.20 -10.47 -8.60
CA ASN A 60 -8.97 -9.27 -9.39
C ASN A 60 -7.57 -8.67 -9.19
N VAL A 61 -6.87 -8.39 -10.29
CA VAL A 61 -5.51 -7.83 -10.30
C VAL A 61 -5.50 -6.40 -9.77
N TYR A 62 -6.53 -5.60 -10.07
CA TYR A 62 -6.62 -4.21 -9.61
C TYR A 62 -6.87 -4.12 -8.11
N GLU A 63 -7.74 -4.98 -7.58
CA GLU A 63 -7.97 -5.08 -6.13
C GLU A 63 -6.68 -5.49 -5.39
N LYS A 64 -5.96 -6.49 -5.93
CA LYS A 64 -4.64 -6.85 -5.40
C LYS A 64 -3.70 -5.66 -5.35
N PHE A 65 -3.61 -4.91 -6.46
CA PHE A 65 -2.75 -3.74 -6.54
C PHE A 65 -3.15 -2.66 -5.52
N THR A 66 -4.46 -2.35 -5.37
CA THR A 66 -4.92 -1.40 -4.35
C THR A 66 -4.55 -1.82 -2.93
N CYS A 67 -4.66 -3.11 -2.65
CA CYS A 67 -4.31 -3.68 -1.35
C CYS A 67 -2.80 -3.60 -1.05
N TYR A 68 -1.95 -3.82 -2.07
CA TYR A 68 -0.50 -3.66 -1.93
C TYR A 68 -0.09 -2.19 -1.76
N LEU A 69 -0.70 -1.29 -2.53
CA LEU A 69 -0.46 0.14 -2.38
C LEU A 69 -0.87 0.63 -0.99
N ALA A 70 -2.03 0.18 -0.48
CA ALA A 70 -2.48 0.46 0.89
C ALA A 70 -1.45 -0.02 1.92
N THR A 71 -0.92 -1.24 1.75
CA THR A 71 0.08 -1.84 2.65
C THR A 71 1.39 -1.05 2.68
N ILE A 72 1.83 -0.55 1.53
CA ILE A 72 3.06 0.26 1.41
C ILE A 72 2.90 1.62 2.08
N LEU A 73 1.74 2.26 1.88
CA LEU A 73 1.43 3.57 2.42
C LEU A 73 1.22 3.52 3.95
N ALA A 74 0.59 2.46 4.46
CA ALA A 74 0.28 2.29 5.89
C ALA A 74 1.52 2.18 6.79
N ARG A 75 1.58 2.99 7.86
CA ARG A 75 2.49 2.80 9.01
C ARG A 75 1.78 2.03 10.14
N ASP A 76 2.49 1.76 11.23
CA ASP A 76 2.09 0.78 12.26
C ASP A 76 0.67 0.95 12.83
N LYS A 77 0.21 2.18 13.05
CA LYS A 77 -1.14 2.49 13.56
C LYS A 77 -2.10 3.00 12.47
N GLU A 78 -1.59 3.15 11.26
CA GLU A 78 -2.28 3.85 10.19
C GLU A 78 -3.02 2.86 9.29
N VAL A 79 -4.26 3.16 9.01
CA VAL A 79 -5.11 2.48 8.06
C VAL A 79 -5.20 3.37 6.82
N VAL A 80 -4.71 2.85 5.70
CA VAL A 80 -4.81 3.51 4.40
C VAL A 80 -5.87 2.80 3.58
N ALA A 81 -6.73 3.59 2.95
CA ALA A 81 -7.71 3.16 1.99
C ALA A 81 -7.28 3.61 0.60
N VAL A 82 -7.28 2.67 -0.34
CA VAL A 82 -6.94 2.91 -1.74
C VAL A 82 -8.09 2.41 -2.59
N TRP A 83 -8.61 3.26 -3.46
CA TRP A 83 -9.63 2.89 -4.43
C TRP A 83 -9.19 3.31 -5.82
N LEU A 84 -9.25 2.35 -6.75
CA LEU A 84 -9.07 2.59 -8.16
C LEU A 84 -10.42 2.66 -8.84
N LYS A 85 -10.72 3.82 -9.39
CA LYS A 85 -11.90 4.05 -10.21
C LYS A 85 -11.48 4.00 -11.67
N ASN A 86 -12.04 3.06 -12.42
CA ASN A 86 -11.91 3.04 -13.87
C ASN A 86 -12.79 4.17 -14.45
N ILE A 87 -12.21 5.03 -15.28
CA ILE A 87 -12.92 6.15 -15.90
C ILE A 87 -13.20 5.87 -17.38
N SER A 88 -12.26 5.22 -18.07
CA SER A 88 -12.34 4.87 -19.50
C SER A 88 -11.26 3.83 -19.84
N ASP A 89 -11.23 3.32 -21.07
CA ASP A 89 -10.23 2.35 -21.51
C ASP A 89 -8.81 2.78 -21.11
N GLN A 90 -8.23 2.00 -20.19
CA GLN A 90 -6.88 2.16 -19.64
C GLN A 90 -6.64 3.41 -18.77
N CYS A 91 -7.66 4.18 -18.39
CA CYS A 91 -7.54 5.37 -17.53
C CYS A 91 -8.13 5.13 -16.14
N TYR A 92 -7.27 5.22 -15.11
CA TYR A 92 -7.64 5.02 -13.71
C TYR A 92 -7.43 6.28 -12.88
N GLU A 93 -8.41 6.61 -12.05
CA GLU A 93 -8.28 7.55 -10.94
C GLU A 93 -7.98 6.79 -9.64
N ILE A 94 -7.03 7.30 -8.85
CA ILE A 94 -6.70 6.74 -7.54
C ILE A 94 -7.24 7.67 -6.47
N TYR A 95 -8.10 7.15 -5.62
CA TYR A 95 -8.55 7.82 -4.41
C TYR A 95 -7.82 7.23 -3.21
N LEU A 96 -7.27 8.11 -2.39
CA LEU A 96 -6.50 7.74 -1.19
C LEU A 96 -7.12 8.41 0.02
N SER A 97 -7.36 7.63 1.06
CA SER A 97 -7.75 8.14 2.38
C SER A 97 -6.94 7.45 3.46
N LYS A 98 -6.79 8.11 4.59
CA LYS A 98 -5.99 7.61 5.71
C LYS A 98 -6.50 8.20 7.02
N ASN A 99 -6.48 7.40 8.07
CA ASN A 99 -6.90 7.81 9.43
C ASN A 99 -5.90 8.70 10.18
N PHE A 100 -4.83 9.15 9.53
CA PHE A 100 -3.82 10.09 10.02
C PHE A 100 -3.39 10.99 8.89
N ASP A 101 -2.84 12.16 9.23
CA ASP A 101 -2.30 13.09 8.25
C ASP A 101 -1.24 12.46 7.35
N TRP A 102 -1.24 12.90 6.10
CA TRP A 102 -0.17 12.60 5.15
C TRP A 102 1.06 13.43 5.50
N LEU A 103 2.24 12.80 5.49
CA LEU A 103 3.49 13.55 5.55
C LEU A 103 3.84 14.07 4.16
N ASP A 104 4.64 15.14 4.07
CA ASP A 104 5.12 15.68 2.79
C ASP A 104 5.78 14.60 1.91
N LYS A 105 6.55 13.70 2.53
CA LYS A 105 7.18 12.56 1.86
C LYS A 105 6.20 11.53 1.32
N ASP A 106 5.04 11.37 1.97
CA ASP A 106 3.99 10.49 1.47
C ASP A 106 3.33 11.11 0.25
N VAL A 107 3.06 12.43 0.28
CA VAL A 107 2.48 13.17 -0.85
C VAL A 107 3.42 13.15 -2.05
N GLU A 108 4.72 13.38 -1.83
CA GLU A 108 5.76 13.30 -2.86
C GLU A 108 5.78 11.90 -3.51
N TYR A 109 5.82 10.85 -2.70
CA TYR A 109 5.81 9.46 -3.17
C TYR A 109 4.54 9.12 -3.96
N ILE A 110 3.37 9.52 -3.45
CA ILE A 110 2.08 9.32 -4.11
C ILE A 110 2.09 10.00 -5.49
N ASN A 111 2.61 11.23 -5.58
CA ASN A 111 2.72 11.96 -6.84
C ASN A 111 3.67 11.26 -7.83
N ASN A 112 4.81 10.74 -7.36
CA ASN A 112 5.76 10.01 -8.19
C ASN A 112 5.13 8.71 -8.74
N ILE A 113 4.49 7.91 -7.90
CA ILE A 113 3.79 6.69 -8.36
C ILE A 113 2.66 7.01 -9.34
N MET A 114 1.84 8.03 -9.06
CA MET A 114 0.77 8.43 -9.97
C MET A 114 1.32 8.85 -11.34
N LYS A 115 2.49 9.50 -11.37
CA LYS A 115 3.19 9.85 -12.63
C LYS A 115 3.60 8.59 -13.40
N TYR A 116 4.23 7.63 -12.73
CA TYR A 116 4.63 6.36 -13.34
C TYR A 116 3.43 5.56 -13.86
N LEU A 117 2.36 5.43 -13.06
CA LEU A 117 1.14 4.73 -13.47
C LEU A 117 0.47 5.38 -14.67
N LYS A 118 0.43 6.71 -14.73
CA LYS A 118 -0.09 7.46 -15.90
C LYS A 118 0.77 7.24 -17.15
N ASN A 119 2.09 7.21 -17.00
CA ASN A 119 3.00 6.96 -18.13
C ASN A 119 2.88 5.52 -18.65
N ILE A 120 2.80 4.55 -17.75
CA ILE A 120 2.60 3.13 -18.11
C ILE A 120 1.25 2.95 -18.82
N SER A 121 0.18 3.54 -18.28
CA SER A 121 -1.16 3.54 -18.89
C SER A 121 -1.17 4.10 -20.32
N LYS A 122 -0.46 5.21 -20.58
CA LYS A 122 -0.42 5.85 -21.90
C LYS A 122 0.40 5.09 -22.95
N ASN A 123 1.40 4.32 -22.50
CA ASN A 123 2.35 3.67 -23.39
C ASN A 123 1.99 2.21 -23.71
N ALA A 124 0.91 1.66 -23.15
CA ALA A 124 0.44 0.32 -23.53
C ALA A 124 0.05 0.30 -25.02
N PRO A 125 0.71 -0.50 -25.90
CA PRO A 125 1.42 -1.75 -25.60
C PRO A 125 2.97 -1.68 -25.68
N ILE A 126 3.56 -0.51 -25.95
CA ILE A 126 5.02 -0.31 -26.04
C ILE A 126 5.59 -0.15 -24.62
N ILE A 127 5.96 -1.29 -24.03
CA ILE A 127 6.63 -1.35 -22.73
C ILE A 127 8.01 -0.67 -22.86
N SER A 128 8.22 0.37 -22.07
CA SER A 128 9.57 0.88 -21.79
C SER A 128 10.01 0.24 -20.48
N ASN A 129 10.90 -0.75 -20.56
CA ASN A 129 11.52 -1.42 -19.41
C ASN A 129 12.09 -0.44 -18.38
N ASP A 130 12.45 0.77 -18.81
CA ASP A 130 13.02 1.82 -17.96
C ASP A 130 11.99 2.38 -16.97
N ASN A 131 10.74 2.59 -17.40
CA ASN A 131 9.69 3.13 -16.52
C ASN A 131 9.29 2.14 -15.41
N GLU A 132 9.28 0.85 -15.71
CA GLU A 132 8.98 -0.22 -14.74
C GLU A 132 10.09 -0.33 -13.69
N SER A 133 11.35 -0.32 -14.15
CA SER A 133 12.54 -0.32 -13.31
C SER A 133 12.58 0.89 -12.38
N ASP A 134 12.21 2.07 -12.89
CA ASP A 134 12.19 3.30 -12.10
C ASP A 134 11.05 3.32 -11.08
N LEU A 135 9.84 2.86 -11.45
CA LEU A 135 8.75 2.67 -10.49
C LEU A 135 9.16 1.69 -9.38
N PHE A 136 9.82 0.60 -9.73
CA PHE A 136 10.32 -0.38 -8.76
C PHE A 136 11.35 0.24 -7.80
N LYS A 137 12.32 1.00 -8.31
CA LYS A 137 13.31 1.71 -7.48
C LYS A 137 12.65 2.72 -6.55
N GLU A 138 11.65 3.45 -7.04
CA GLU A 138 10.92 4.44 -6.26
C GLU A 138 10.14 3.78 -5.12
N VAL A 139 9.41 2.69 -5.41
CA VAL A 139 8.71 1.88 -4.42
C VAL A 139 9.68 1.33 -3.38
N LEU A 140 10.80 0.76 -3.82
CA LEU A 140 11.82 0.19 -2.93
C LEU A 140 12.44 1.27 -2.05
N SER A 141 12.78 2.43 -2.61
CA SER A 141 13.35 3.58 -1.90
C SER A 141 12.42 4.05 -0.79
N TYR A 142 11.14 4.26 -1.11
CA TYR A 142 10.14 4.66 -0.13
C TYR A 142 9.93 3.62 0.97
N CYS A 143 9.88 2.33 0.60
CA CYS A 143 9.69 1.24 1.55
C CYS A 143 10.92 1.02 2.45
N SER A 144 12.12 1.32 1.98
CA SER A 144 13.38 0.93 2.66
C SER A 144 13.45 1.44 4.10
N LYS A 145 13.08 2.71 4.34
CA LYS A 145 13.08 3.29 5.69
C LYS A 145 12.07 2.59 6.62
N LYS A 146 10.89 2.24 6.09
CA LYS A 146 9.82 1.56 6.85
C LYS A 146 10.20 0.12 7.17
N ILE A 147 10.73 -0.62 6.18
CA ILE A 147 11.23 -1.99 6.36
C ILE A 147 12.31 -2.01 7.43
N LYS A 148 13.29 -1.10 7.34
CA LYS A 148 14.38 -1.00 8.33
C LYS A 148 13.86 -0.78 9.75
N SER A 149 12.95 0.18 9.95
CA SER A 149 12.36 0.43 11.27
C SER A 149 11.65 -0.80 11.86
N ARG A 150 10.95 -1.58 11.03
CA ARG A 150 10.29 -2.81 11.50
C ARG A 150 11.27 -3.96 11.73
N LEU A 151 12.29 -4.05 10.90
CA LEU A 151 13.39 -5.00 11.09
C LEU A 151 14.09 -4.73 12.42
N ASP A 152 14.34 -3.47 12.80
CA ASP A 152 14.95 -3.13 14.08
C ASP A 152 14.09 -3.59 15.27
N LYS A 153 12.75 -3.52 15.15
CA LYS A 153 11.83 -4.08 16.17
C LYS A 153 11.90 -5.60 16.23
N LEU A 154 11.95 -6.26 15.07
CA LEU A 154 12.09 -7.71 14.97
C LEU A 154 13.43 -8.17 15.56
N LYS A 155 14.53 -7.46 15.27
CA LYS A 155 15.85 -7.73 15.85
C LYS A 155 15.83 -7.68 17.37
N LYS A 156 15.15 -6.68 17.96
CA LYS A 156 14.98 -6.59 19.42
C LYS A 156 14.20 -7.75 20.04
N ASP A 157 13.21 -8.30 19.32
CA ASP A 157 12.51 -9.50 19.79
C ASP A 157 13.39 -10.76 19.71
N ILE A 158 14.35 -10.79 18.78
CA ILE A 158 15.27 -11.91 18.57
C ILE A 158 16.45 -11.84 19.53
N GLU A 159 16.98 -10.66 19.79
CA GLU A 159 18.09 -10.42 20.70
C GLU A 159 17.70 -10.87 22.12
N ASN A 160 18.55 -11.72 22.73
CA ASN A 160 18.42 -12.18 24.12
C ASN A 160 17.17 -13.01 24.44
N SER A 161 16.52 -13.62 23.45
CA SER A 161 15.43 -14.56 23.70
C SER A 161 15.91 -16.02 23.68
N ASP A 162 15.56 -16.76 24.73
CA ASP A 162 15.76 -18.21 24.81
C ASP A 162 14.59 -19.04 24.27
N ASP A 163 13.55 -18.36 23.79
CA ASP A 163 12.36 -18.97 23.21
C ASP A 163 12.69 -19.86 22.01
N ARG A 164 12.10 -21.06 22.00
CA ARG A 164 12.36 -22.09 20.99
C ARG A 164 11.96 -21.62 19.59
N ASP A 165 10.85 -20.90 19.46
CA ASP A 165 10.34 -20.46 18.16
C ASP A 165 11.18 -19.31 17.61
N ILE A 166 11.65 -18.43 18.50
CA ILE A 166 12.59 -17.37 18.12
C ILE A 166 13.94 -17.96 17.66
N LYS A 167 14.45 -19.00 18.33
CA LYS A 167 15.64 -19.75 17.88
C LYS A 167 15.43 -20.39 16.51
N SER A 168 14.31 -21.09 16.31
CA SER A 168 13.94 -21.67 15.02
C SER A 168 13.87 -20.62 13.91
N PHE A 169 13.30 -19.43 14.19
CA PHE A 169 13.28 -18.33 13.22
C PHE A 169 14.69 -17.86 12.88
N ARG A 170 15.56 -17.69 13.88
CA ARG A 170 16.94 -17.24 13.68
C ARG A 170 17.69 -18.20 12.76
N ASP A 171 17.61 -19.49 13.01
CA ASP A 171 18.26 -20.52 12.19
C ASP A 171 17.74 -20.49 10.75
N PHE A 172 16.42 -20.41 10.58
CA PHE A 172 15.80 -20.29 9.25
C PHE A 172 16.23 -19.01 8.51
N PHE A 173 16.26 -17.89 9.24
CA PHE A 173 16.58 -16.59 8.68
C PHE A 173 18.04 -16.50 8.25
N SER A 174 18.97 -16.97 9.09
CA SER A 174 20.40 -17.03 8.80
C SER A 174 20.72 -17.94 7.61
N ALA A 175 19.98 -19.05 7.43
CA ALA A 175 20.14 -19.91 6.26
C ALA A 175 19.66 -19.27 4.93
N MET A 176 18.88 -18.19 4.99
CA MET A 176 18.21 -17.59 3.82
C MET A 176 18.74 -16.20 3.44
N VAL A 177 19.38 -15.49 4.37
CA VAL A 177 19.89 -14.13 4.17
C VAL A 177 21.41 -14.16 4.36
N ASP A 178 22.15 -14.28 3.25
CA ASP A 178 23.60 -14.00 3.25
C ASP A 178 23.83 -12.50 3.46
N ASP A 179 24.75 -12.21 4.37
CA ASP A 179 25.08 -10.89 4.91
C ASP A 179 25.78 -10.02 3.85
N THR A 180 25.05 -9.36 2.93
CA THR A 180 25.50 -8.14 2.18
C THR A 180 24.50 -7.56 1.14
N SER A 181 24.30 -6.22 1.18
CA SER A 181 23.71 -5.27 0.19
C SER A 181 22.19 -5.09 0.12
N ASN A 182 21.64 -3.92 -0.27
CA ASN A 182 20.19 -3.55 -0.37
C ASN A 182 19.21 -4.61 -0.94
N THR A 183 19.68 -5.55 -1.76
CA THR A 183 19.00 -6.83 -2.08
C THR A 183 18.52 -7.58 -0.82
N GLU A 184 19.16 -7.31 0.31
CA GLU A 184 18.93 -7.80 1.66
C GLU A 184 17.55 -7.38 2.16
N LEU A 185 17.06 -6.15 1.97
CA LEU A 185 15.72 -5.80 2.47
C LEU A 185 14.61 -6.64 1.80
N ILE A 186 14.77 -6.92 0.50
CA ILE A 186 13.85 -7.80 -0.25
C ILE A 186 14.03 -9.26 0.21
N LYS A 187 15.27 -9.73 0.35
CA LYS A 187 15.58 -11.09 0.84
C LYS A 187 15.08 -11.33 2.27
N ILE A 188 15.30 -10.38 3.17
CA ILE A 188 14.80 -10.34 4.56
C ILE A 188 13.28 -10.41 4.56
N SER A 189 12.64 -9.56 3.77
CA SER A 189 11.18 -9.59 3.66
C SER A 189 10.68 -10.92 3.08
N GLN A 190 11.39 -11.49 2.10
CA GLN A 190 11.08 -12.80 1.55
C GLN A 190 11.23 -13.92 2.58
N ALA A 191 12.28 -13.92 3.39
CA ALA A 191 12.49 -14.88 4.46
C ALA A 191 11.38 -14.79 5.51
N CYS A 192 11.07 -13.58 5.98
CA CYS A 192 9.98 -13.34 6.92
C CYS A 192 8.63 -13.83 6.36
N ASN A 193 8.35 -13.55 5.08
CA ASN A 193 7.12 -14.01 4.43
C ASN A 193 7.03 -15.53 4.39
N LYS A 194 8.11 -16.20 3.95
CA LYS A 194 8.14 -17.67 3.86
C LYS A 194 7.97 -18.32 5.23
N TYR A 195 8.66 -17.81 6.25
CA TYR A 195 8.55 -18.34 7.60
C TYR A 195 7.15 -18.15 8.18
N TYR A 196 6.56 -16.95 8.05
CA TYR A 196 5.20 -16.67 8.48
C TYR A 196 4.19 -17.65 7.86
N VAL A 197 4.31 -17.93 6.56
CA VAL A 197 3.39 -18.85 5.84
C VAL A 197 3.47 -20.28 6.34
N GLN A 198 4.64 -20.74 6.78
CA GLN A 198 4.79 -22.07 7.34
C GLN A 198 4.14 -22.22 8.72
N LEU A 199 3.81 -21.10 9.37
CA LEU A 199 3.45 -21.04 10.78
C LEU A 199 2.15 -20.31 11.08
N GLU A 200 1.47 -19.76 10.06
CA GLU A 200 0.26 -18.94 10.20
C GLU A 200 -0.86 -19.64 10.99
N ASP A 201 -0.93 -20.98 10.92
CA ASP A 201 -1.94 -21.79 11.61
C ASP A 201 -1.45 -22.40 12.95
N LYS A 202 -0.22 -22.10 13.39
CA LYS A 202 0.36 -22.70 14.61
C LYS A 202 0.08 -21.84 15.85
N SER A 203 -0.77 -22.35 16.74
CA SER A 203 -1.30 -21.62 17.90
C SER A 203 -0.31 -21.40 19.05
N TYR A 204 0.83 -22.11 19.06
CA TYR A 204 1.79 -22.07 20.16
C TYR A 204 2.81 -20.92 20.08
N ILE A 205 2.91 -20.25 18.93
CA ILE A 205 3.87 -19.15 18.72
C ILE A 205 3.30 -17.84 19.26
N SER A 206 4.15 -17.02 19.88
CA SER A 206 3.79 -15.67 20.31
C SER A 206 3.19 -14.83 19.17
N LYS A 207 1.93 -14.41 19.33
CA LYS A 207 1.21 -13.55 18.37
C LYS A 207 1.93 -12.22 18.10
N LYS A 208 2.64 -11.69 19.10
CA LYS A 208 3.40 -10.44 18.98
C LYS A 208 4.58 -10.62 18.03
N PHE A 209 5.38 -11.67 18.25
CA PHE A 209 6.55 -12.01 17.44
C PHE A 209 6.13 -12.32 16.00
N LEU A 210 5.12 -13.18 15.82
CA LEU A 210 4.57 -13.52 14.52
C LEU A 210 4.02 -12.28 13.79
N GLY A 211 3.41 -11.34 14.53
CA GLY A 211 2.95 -10.05 14.02
C GLY A 211 4.09 -9.18 13.44
N HIS A 212 5.25 -9.15 14.09
CA HIS A 212 6.43 -8.44 13.56
C HIS A 212 7.01 -9.13 12.32
N ILE A 213 7.15 -10.46 12.32
CA ILE A 213 7.57 -11.22 11.14
C ILE A 213 6.63 -10.95 9.97
N ARG A 214 5.31 -11.01 10.18
CA ARG A 214 4.29 -10.72 9.15
C ARG A 214 4.45 -9.32 8.58
N LYS A 215 4.64 -8.31 9.43
CA LYS A 215 4.79 -6.90 9.03
C LYS A 215 6.07 -6.62 8.24
N VAL A 216 7.15 -7.36 8.50
CA VAL A 216 8.36 -7.32 7.67
C VAL A 216 8.13 -8.10 6.36
N GLY A 217 7.48 -9.25 6.42
CA GLY A 217 7.23 -10.13 5.27
C GLY A 217 6.19 -9.63 4.26
N SER A 218 5.30 -8.72 4.64
CA SER A 218 4.26 -8.18 3.74
C SER A 218 4.85 -7.33 2.60
N TYR A 219 6.04 -6.74 2.80
CA TYR A 219 6.69 -5.91 1.79
C TYR A 219 7.18 -6.72 0.58
N ASN A 220 7.61 -7.97 0.75
CA ASN A 220 8.04 -8.83 -0.35
C ASN A 220 6.88 -9.06 -1.33
N THR A 221 5.69 -9.35 -0.82
CA THR A 221 4.51 -9.51 -1.69
C THR A 221 4.09 -8.18 -2.30
N SER A 222 4.12 -7.08 -1.55
CA SER A 222 3.68 -5.77 -2.03
C SER A 222 4.61 -5.18 -3.10
N ILE A 223 5.93 -5.31 -2.91
CA ILE A 223 6.97 -4.87 -3.85
C ILE A 223 6.95 -5.75 -5.12
N LYS A 224 6.89 -7.08 -4.98
CA LYS A 224 6.83 -7.99 -6.14
C LYS A 224 5.54 -7.86 -6.94
N ALA A 225 4.43 -7.52 -6.30
CA ALA A 225 3.16 -7.39 -7.00
C ALA A 225 3.04 -6.13 -7.85
N HIS A 226 3.78 -5.06 -7.54
CA HIS A 226 3.86 -3.89 -8.43
C HIS A 226 4.48 -4.28 -9.78
N ILE A 227 5.38 -5.27 -9.81
CA ILE A 227 5.94 -5.88 -11.04
C ILE A 227 4.90 -6.80 -11.75
N PHE A 228 3.89 -7.32 -11.03
CA PHE A 228 2.98 -8.34 -11.57
C PHE A 228 1.70 -7.78 -12.19
N VAL A 229 1.31 -6.55 -11.86
CA VAL A 229 0.19 -5.84 -12.53
C VAL A 229 0.49 -5.68 -14.04
N GLU A 230 1.77 -5.60 -14.40
CA GLU A 230 2.25 -5.50 -15.79
C GLU A 230 1.98 -6.77 -16.61
N LYS A 231 2.19 -7.97 -16.05
CA LYS A 231 1.98 -9.23 -16.79
C LYS A 231 0.52 -9.51 -17.16
N TYR A 232 -0.45 -8.92 -16.44
CA TYR A 232 -1.86 -9.11 -16.76
C TYR A 232 -2.38 -8.16 -17.85
N HIS A 233 -1.72 -7.02 -18.08
CA HIS A 233 -1.98 -6.20 -19.27
C HIS A 233 -1.51 -6.87 -20.57
N GLN A 234 -0.64 -7.89 -20.49
CA GLN A 234 -0.19 -8.70 -21.64
C GLN A 234 -1.11 -9.89 -21.99
N LYS A 235 -2.15 -10.21 -21.21
CA LYS A 235 -3.01 -11.39 -21.45
C LYS A 235 -4.44 -11.07 -21.88
N VAL A 236 -4.81 -9.79 -21.95
CA VAL A 236 -6.17 -9.34 -22.31
C VAL A 236 -6.21 -8.77 -23.74
N TYR A 237 -5.11 -8.88 -24.49
CA TYR A 237 -5.05 -8.63 -25.92
C TYR A 237 -4.45 -9.84 -26.62
#